data_AF-A0A5C6CG75-F1
#
_entry.id   AF-A0A5C6CG75-F1
#
_cell.length_a   1.000
_cell.length_b   1.000
_cell.length_c   1.000
_cell.angle_alpha   90.00
_cell.angle_beta   90.00
_cell.angle_gamma   90.00
#
_symmetry.space_group_name_H-M   'P 1'
#
loop_
_entity.id
_entity.type
_entity.pdbx_description
1 polymer ?
#
loop_
_entity_poly.entity_id
_entity_poly.type
_entity_poly.pdbx_seq_one_letter_code
_entity_poly.pdbx_strand_id
1 'polypeptide(L)'
;MELFFDWLTIVLLPAVIAIAEVTPIVLFVAHWRREQSKKTRHNPLTRALLRAPGHSLRKRIDDLEIDVDSLMIAWVLLLPLLCVFHLFDSYVRETPGSISRLVLEGLLIVGASIIIGRNLKKKLDGLRHYKLGLEGELAIGQELDQLMLEGCRVFHDILFPYGNIDHVVVSRSGVFTVNTKMRGKPKKGEGKAEIVVDHEKDEIRFPDFKWRIPNKQLQTESRWLSQHLSAAMGETIEAEPILALP
;
A
#
# COMPACT_ATOMS: atom_id res chain seq x y z
N MET A 1 47.91 -18.01 17.61
CA MET A 1 46.82 -18.10 18.60
C MET A 1 46.22 -16.72 18.88
N GLU A 2 47.03 -15.67 19.09
CA GLU A 2 46.51 -14.31 19.34
C GLU A 2 45.77 -13.71 18.11
N LEU A 3 46.38 -13.74 16.92
CA LEU A 3 45.72 -13.31 15.66
C LEU A 3 44.40 -14.05 15.35
N PHE A 4 44.22 -15.24 15.91
CA PHE A 4 43.05 -16.10 15.74
C PHE A 4 41.93 -15.73 16.74
N PHE A 5 42.30 -15.41 17.99
CA PHE A 5 41.39 -14.83 18.96
C PHE A 5 40.88 -13.46 18.50
N ASP A 6 41.77 -12.63 17.94
CA ASP A 6 41.43 -11.30 17.43
C ASP A 6 40.36 -11.37 16.33
N TRP A 7 40.53 -12.20 15.31
CA TRP A 7 39.54 -12.33 14.23
C TRP A 7 38.19 -12.87 14.69
N LEU A 8 38.20 -13.85 15.60
CA LEU A 8 37.00 -14.39 16.22
C LEU A 8 36.25 -13.28 16.97
N THR A 9 36.94 -12.50 17.80
CA THR A 9 36.34 -11.34 18.48
C THR A 9 35.91 -10.23 17.52
N ILE A 10 36.65 -9.96 16.45
CA ILE A 10 36.35 -8.85 15.54
C ILE A 10 35.08 -9.12 14.71
N VAL A 11 34.72 -10.38 14.43
CA VAL A 11 33.57 -10.71 13.57
C VAL A 11 32.40 -11.35 14.34
N LEU A 12 32.65 -12.25 15.30
CA LEU A 12 31.56 -12.82 16.11
C LEU A 12 31.00 -11.82 17.11
N LEU A 13 31.85 -10.98 17.73
CA LEU A 13 31.37 -10.04 18.74
C LEU A 13 30.36 -9.04 18.13
N PRO A 14 30.61 -8.39 16.98
CA PRO A 14 29.62 -7.48 16.40
C PRO A 14 28.34 -8.18 15.93
N ALA A 15 28.44 -9.39 15.39
CA ALA A 15 27.27 -10.15 14.95
C ALA A 15 26.41 -10.63 16.14
N VAL A 16 27.05 -11.09 17.22
CA VAL A 16 26.38 -11.48 18.46
C VAL A 16 25.79 -10.24 19.15
N ILE A 17 26.50 -9.12 19.17
CA ILE A 17 25.97 -7.84 19.67
C ILE A 17 24.72 -7.42 18.86
N ALA A 18 24.78 -7.47 17.53
CA ALA A 18 23.64 -7.11 16.69
C ALA A 18 22.41 -8.00 16.95
N ILE A 19 22.59 -9.32 17.13
CA ILE A 19 21.49 -10.23 17.48
C ILE A 19 21.00 -9.99 18.92
N ALA A 20 21.91 -9.75 19.86
CA ALA A 20 21.60 -9.45 21.26
C ALA A 20 20.86 -8.12 21.43
N GLU A 21 21.04 -7.15 20.53
CA GLU A 21 20.30 -5.90 20.52
C GLU A 21 18.87 -6.07 20.00
N VAL A 22 18.66 -6.87 18.95
CA VAL A 22 17.33 -7.06 18.34
C VAL A 22 16.42 -7.97 19.17
N THR A 23 16.98 -9.00 19.82
CA THR A 23 16.20 -10.02 20.52
C THR A 23 15.33 -9.48 21.67
N PRO A 24 15.83 -8.60 22.58
CA PRO A 24 15.02 -8.01 23.64
C PRO A 24 13.85 -7.17 23.10
N ILE A 25 14.05 -6.45 21.99
CA ILE A 25 13.00 -5.63 21.37
C ILE A 25 11.88 -6.53 20.84
N VAL A 26 12.23 -7.60 20.12
CA VAL A 26 11.25 -8.57 19.61
C VAL A 26 10.47 -9.22 20.77
N LEU A 27 11.17 -9.64 21.83
CA LEU A 27 10.53 -10.22 23.01
C LEU A 27 9.63 -9.23 23.75
N PHE A 28 10.05 -7.97 23.86
CA PHE A 28 9.25 -6.89 24.44
C PHE A 28 7.98 -6.66 23.62
N VAL A 29 8.08 -6.57 22.29
CA VAL A 29 6.91 -6.40 21.41
C VAL A 29 5.96 -7.60 21.53
N ALA A 30 6.49 -8.83 21.55
CA ALA A 30 5.68 -10.03 21.73
C ALA A 30 4.98 -10.06 23.08
N HIS A 31 5.70 -9.71 24.16
CA HIS A 31 5.14 -9.59 25.49
C HIS A 31 4.06 -8.49 25.56
N TRP A 32 4.34 -7.31 25.02
CA TRP A 32 3.39 -6.20 24.96
C TRP A 32 2.13 -6.59 24.20
N ARG A 33 2.24 -7.23 23.02
CA ARG A 33 1.08 -7.74 22.27
C ARG A 33 0.25 -8.73 23.09
N ARG A 34 0.91 -9.62 23.83
CA ARG A 34 0.25 -10.60 24.71
C ARG A 34 -0.43 -9.93 25.90
N GLU A 35 0.15 -8.88 26.46
CA GLU A 35 -0.49 -8.09 27.52
C GLU A 35 -1.68 -7.29 26.99
N GLN A 36 -1.58 -6.71 25.79
CA GLN A 36 -2.71 -6.03 25.14
C GLN A 36 -3.86 -7.01 24.86
N SER A 37 -3.59 -8.26 24.46
CA SER A 37 -4.64 -9.24 24.21
C SER A 37 -5.36 -9.73 25.47
N LYS A 38 -4.72 -9.61 26.65
CA LYS A 38 -5.35 -9.88 27.96
C LYS A 38 -6.22 -8.74 28.46
N LYS A 39 -6.11 -7.53 27.91
CA LYS A 39 -6.92 -6.39 28.34
C LYS A 39 -8.38 -6.64 27.98
N THR A 40 -9.25 -6.52 28.98
CA THR A 40 -10.70 -6.76 28.87
C THR A 40 -11.47 -5.54 28.35
N ARG A 41 -10.79 -4.40 28.18
CA ARG A 41 -11.40 -3.16 27.69
C ARG A 41 -11.48 -3.20 26.16
N HIS A 42 -12.70 -3.10 25.66
CA HIS A 42 -12.99 -3.02 24.23
C HIS A 42 -13.02 -1.54 23.79
N ASN A 43 -12.89 -1.30 22.49
CA ASN A 43 -13.05 0.05 21.93
C ASN A 43 -14.45 0.60 22.29
N PRO A 44 -14.56 1.79 22.92
CA PRO A 44 -15.85 2.36 23.30
C PRO A 44 -16.74 2.71 22.10
N LEU A 45 -16.16 2.81 20.89
CA LEU A 45 -16.87 3.02 19.65
C LEU A 45 -17.41 1.68 19.14
N THR A 46 -18.66 1.38 19.51
CA THR A 46 -19.32 0.10 19.19
C THR A 46 -20.01 0.10 17.83
N ARG A 47 -20.25 1.29 17.24
CA ARG A 47 -20.84 1.42 15.91
C ARG A 47 -19.73 1.48 14.86
N ALA A 48 -20.02 0.90 13.68
CA ALA A 48 -19.16 1.07 12.52
C ALA A 48 -19.12 2.56 12.14
N LEU A 49 -17.93 3.14 12.21
CA LEU A 49 -17.71 4.51 11.75
C LEU A 49 -17.78 4.56 10.22
N LEU A 50 -18.19 5.71 9.71
CA LEU A 50 -18.07 6.00 8.28
C LEU A 50 -16.60 6.06 7.89
N ARG A 51 -16.32 5.66 6.66
CA ARG A 51 -14.97 5.71 6.11
C ARG A 51 -14.67 7.09 5.56
N ALA A 52 -13.42 7.49 5.73
CA ALA A 52 -12.88 8.68 5.08
C ALA A 52 -12.66 8.41 3.58
N PRO A 53 -12.56 9.48 2.75
CA PRO A 53 -12.11 9.35 1.36
C PRO A 53 -10.79 8.59 1.27
N GLY A 54 -10.68 7.65 0.32
CA GLY A 54 -9.46 6.86 0.15
C GLY A 54 -9.14 5.88 1.27
N HIS A 55 -10.08 5.52 2.15
CA HIS A 55 -9.80 4.60 3.26
C HIS A 55 -9.23 3.24 2.80
N SER A 56 -9.77 2.62 1.75
CA SER A 56 -9.21 1.37 1.19
C SER A 56 -7.82 1.58 0.57
N LEU A 57 -7.58 2.71 -0.11
CA LEU A 57 -6.27 3.07 -0.65
C LEU A 57 -5.24 3.28 0.46
N ARG A 58 -5.63 3.98 1.53
CA ARG A 58 -4.78 4.22 2.72
C ARG A 58 -4.32 2.89 3.31
N LYS A 59 -5.26 1.97 3.55
CA LYS A 59 -4.93 0.64 4.05
C LYS A 59 -3.96 -0.10 3.13
N ARG A 60 -4.17 -0.01 1.81
CA ARG A 60 -3.27 -0.63 0.82
C ARG A 60 -1.87 -0.01 0.82
N ILE A 61 -1.75 1.31 1.04
CA ILE A 61 -0.48 2.00 1.21
C ILE A 61 0.21 1.52 2.49
N ASP A 62 -0.51 1.47 3.61
CA ASP A 62 0.04 1.03 4.90
C ASP A 62 0.56 -0.42 4.80
N ASP A 63 -0.20 -1.33 4.17
CA ASP A 63 0.23 -2.72 3.93
C ASP A 63 1.50 -2.78 3.05
N LEU A 64 1.58 -1.94 2.01
CA LEU A 64 2.75 -1.87 1.13
C LEU A 64 3.98 -1.27 1.82
N GLU A 65 3.79 -0.28 2.69
CA GLU A 65 4.87 0.30 3.51
C GLU A 65 5.45 -0.75 4.45
N ILE A 66 4.60 -1.53 5.13
CA ILE A 66 5.03 -2.66 5.95
C ILE A 66 5.82 -3.68 5.12
N ASP A 67 5.35 -4.01 3.92
CA ASP A 67 6.05 -4.94 3.03
C ASP A 67 7.41 -4.41 2.56
N VAL A 68 7.51 -3.10 2.28
CA VAL A 68 8.75 -2.43 1.89
C VAL A 68 9.74 -2.47 3.04
N ASP A 69 9.30 -2.09 4.24
CA ASP A 69 10.13 -2.12 5.45
C ASP A 69 10.61 -3.54 5.75
N SER A 70 9.74 -4.54 5.60
CA SER A 70 10.08 -5.95 5.79
C SER A 70 11.17 -6.42 4.81
N LEU A 71 11.11 -6.01 3.54
CA LEU A 71 12.16 -6.31 2.56
C LEU A 71 13.47 -5.59 2.89
N MET A 72 13.41 -4.34 3.36
CA MET A 72 14.60 -3.59 3.77
C MET A 72 15.27 -4.21 5.01
N ILE A 73 14.50 -4.64 6.00
CA ILE A 73 14.99 -5.35 7.18
C ILE A 73 15.63 -6.68 6.76
N ALA A 74 14.97 -7.46 5.90
CA ALA A 74 15.53 -8.71 5.39
C ALA A 74 16.87 -8.49 4.67
N TRP A 75 16.99 -7.40 3.91
CA TRP A 75 18.24 -7.02 3.25
C TRP A 75 19.35 -6.65 4.24
N VAL A 76 19.04 -5.84 5.26
CA VAL A 76 20.01 -5.45 6.31
C VAL A 76 20.48 -6.66 7.12
N LEU A 77 19.58 -7.60 7.43
CA LEU A 77 19.91 -8.81 8.20
C LEU A 77 20.63 -9.89 7.39
N LEU A 78 20.59 -9.83 6.06
CA LEU A 78 21.19 -10.86 5.20
C LEU A 78 22.70 -11.01 5.45
N LEU A 79 23.44 -9.91 5.47
CA LEU A 79 24.90 -9.94 5.63
C LEU A 79 25.32 -10.46 7.01
N PRO A 80 24.80 -9.92 8.14
CA PRO A 80 25.09 -10.46 9.48
C PRO A 80 24.75 -11.95 9.60
N LEU A 81 23.60 -12.37 9.05
CA LEU A 81 23.18 -13.78 9.12
C LEU A 81 24.14 -14.70 8.35
N LEU A 82 24.59 -14.28 7.16
CA LEU A 82 25.58 -15.03 6.39
C LEU A 82 26.95 -15.04 7.05
N CYS A 83 27.36 -13.96 7.71
CA CYS A 83 28.58 -13.95 8.52
C CYS A 83 28.50 -14.95 9.68
N VAL A 84 27.39 -14.96 10.42
CA VAL A 84 27.16 -15.93 11.50
C VAL A 84 27.17 -17.36 10.97
N PHE A 85 26.49 -17.61 9.85
CA PHE A 85 26.50 -18.91 9.19
C PHE A 85 27.91 -19.32 8.75
N HIS A 86 28.67 -18.39 8.16
CA HIS A 86 30.02 -18.64 7.71
C HIS A 86 30.92 -19.07 8.87
N LEU A 87 30.86 -18.34 9.98
CA LEU A 87 31.60 -18.62 11.20
C LEU A 87 31.17 -19.97 11.81
N PHE A 88 29.87 -20.22 11.92
CA PHE A 88 29.36 -21.48 12.43
C PHE A 88 29.89 -22.67 11.62
N ASP A 89 29.83 -22.61 10.30
CA ASP A 89 30.30 -23.69 9.44
C ASP A 89 31.83 -23.86 9.52
N SER A 90 32.61 -22.77 9.58
CA SER A 90 34.08 -22.87 9.66
C SER A 90 34.58 -23.37 11.03
N TYR A 91 33.94 -22.97 12.13
CA TYR A 91 34.44 -23.25 13.48
C TYR A 91 33.75 -24.44 14.16
N VAL A 92 32.47 -24.70 13.88
CA VAL A 92 31.73 -25.82 14.50
C VAL A 92 31.79 -27.07 13.64
N ARG A 93 31.77 -26.91 12.31
CA ARG A 93 31.90 -28.04 11.37
C ARG A 93 33.33 -28.23 10.86
N GLU A 94 34.26 -27.41 11.34
CA GLU A 94 35.69 -27.44 10.98
C GLU A 94 35.93 -27.38 9.46
N THR A 95 35.04 -26.71 8.72
CA THR A 95 35.21 -26.59 7.26
C THR A 95 36.34 -25.60 6.96
N PRO A 96 37.37 -26.00 6.16
CA PRO A 96 38.47 -25.11 5.84
C PRO A 96 38.00 -23.88 5.08
N GLY A 97 38.53 -22.71 5.43
CA GLY A 97 38.33 -21.50 4.64
C GLY A 97 38.89 -21.68 3.23
N SER A 98 38.05 -21.46 2.21
CA SER A 98 38.44 -21.50 0.81
C SER A 98 37.95 -20.25 0.07
N ILE A 99 38.76 -19.75 -0.87
CA ILE A 99 38.39 -18.63 -1.74
C ILE A 99 37.11 -18.96 -2.53
N SER A 100 36.96 -20.22 -2.99
CA SER A 100 35.76 -20.65 -3.72
C SER A 100 34.48 -20.50 -2.91
N ARG A 101 34.55 -20.72 -1.59
CA ARG A 101 33.42 -20.57 -0.69
C ARG A 101 33.04 -19.10 -0.49
N LEU A 102 34.02 -18.22 -0.29
CA LEU A 102 33.78 -16.78 -0.20
C LEU A 102 33.18 -16.22 -1.48
N VAL A 103 33.66 -16.69 -2.64
CA VAL A 103 33.08 -16.34 -3.94
C VAL A 103 31.63 -16.80 -4.05
N LEU A 104 31.31 -18.03 -3.64
CA LEU A 104 29.94 -18.55 -3.66
C LEU A 104 29.01 -17.75 -2.74
N GLU A 105 29.42 -17.46 -1.51
CA GLU A 105 28.67 -16.64 -0.56
C GLU A 105 28.46 -15.22 -1.08
N GLY A 106 29.49 -14.61 -1.68
CA GLY A 106 29.37 -13.32 -2.36
C GLY A 106 28.37 -13.34 -3.51
N LEU A 107 28.39 -14.38 -4.35
CA LEU A 107 27.42 -14.56 -5.43
C LEU A 107 25.99 -14.74 -4.90
N LEU A 108 25.81 -15.45 -3.78
CA LEU A 108 24.51 -15.59 -3.11
C LEU A 108 24.00 -14.24 -2.59
N ILE A 109 24.86 -13.43 -1.97
CA ILE A 109 24.51 -12.08 -1.52
C ILE A 109 24.08 -11.23 -2.72
N VAL A 110 24.88 -11.17 -3.77
CA VAL A 110 24.57 -10.38 -4.98
C VAL A 110 23.26 -10.86 -5.61
N GLY A 111 23.07 -12.17 -5.75
CA GLY A 111 21.83 -12.76 -6.27
C GLY A 111 20.61 -12.37 -5.44
N ALA A 112 20.68 -12.51 -4.11
CA ALA A 112 19.63 -12.09 -3.19
C ALA A 112 19.37 -10.57 -3.27
N SER A 113 20.42 -9.75 -3.39
CA SER A 113 20.33 -8.30 -3.55
C SER A 113 19.48 -7.93 -4.76
N ILE A 114 19.76 -8.59 -5.90
CA ILE A 114 19.07 -8.30 -7.16
C ILE A 114 17.59 -8.68 -7.06
N ILE A 115 17.27 -9.82 -6.42
CA ILE A 115 15.89 -10.26 -6.23
C ILE A 115 15.14 -9.29 -5.31
N ILE A 116 15.71 -8.97 -4.15
CA ILE A 116 15.11 -8.03 -3.18
C ILE A 116 14.94 -6.65 -3.82
N GLY A 117 15.97 -6.14 -4.50
CA GLY A 117 15.92 -4.85 -5.19
C GLY A 117 14.84 -4.79 -6.27
N ARG A 118 14.63 -5.86 -7.05
CA ARG A 118 13.55 -5.94 -8.04
C ARG A 118 12.17 -5.92 -7.38
N ASN A 119 11.99 -6.64 -6.28
CA ASN A 119 10.73 -6.66 -5.54
C ASN A 119 10.45 -5.30 -4.87
N LEU A 120 11.48 -4.69 -4.27
CA LEU A 120 11.41 -3.37 -3.67
C LEU A 120 11.00 -2.31 -4.69
N LYS A 121 11.62 -2.30 -5.88
CA LYS A 121 11.24 -1.40 -6.97
C LYS A 121 9.75 -1.54 -7.34
N LYS A 122 9.25 -2.77 -7.53
CA LYS A 122 7.85 -3.02 -7.85
C LYS A 122 6.90 -2.48 -6.77
N LYS A 123 7.23 -2.70 -5.49
CA LYS A 123 6.42 -2.21 -4.37
C LYS A 123 6.46 -0.68 -4.26
N LEU A 124 7.62 -0.06 -4.43
CA LEU A 124 7.76 1.40 -4.43
C LEU A 124 7.01 2.08 -5.57
N ASP A 125 7.05 1.49 -6.78
CA ASP A 125 6.25 1.99 -7.91
C ASP A 125 4.75 1.88 -7.63
N GLY A 126 4.31 0.76 -7.03
CA GLY A 126 2.93 0.57 -6.57
C GLY A 126 2.52 1.58 -5.50
N LEU A 127 3.37 1.82 -4.51
CA LEU A 127 3.16 2.79 -3.44
C LEU A 127 3.01 4.21 -4.00
N ARG A 128 3.86 4.61 -4.95
CA ARG A 128 3.72 5.90 -5.65
C ARG A 128 2.37 6.00 -6.37
N HIS A 129 1.94 4.93 -7.04
CA HIS A 129 0.66 4.91 -7.76
C HIS A 129 -0.54 5.03 -6.81
N TYR A 130 -0.56 4.26 -5.71
CA TYR A 130 -1.65 4.34 -4.74
C TYR A 130 -1.67 5.68 -3.98
N LYS A 131 -0.51 6.27 -3.66
CA LYS A 131 -0.44 7.61 -3.06
C LYS A 131 -1.05 8.67 -3.97
N LEU A 132 -0.76 8.62 -5.29
CA LEU A 132 -1.39 9.51 -6.26
C LEU A 132 -2.92 9.30 -6.32
N GLY A 133 -3.39 8.05 -6.31
CA GLY A 133 -4.83 7.77 -6.27
C GLY A 133 -5.48 8.34 -5.00
N LEU A 134 -4.83 8.19 -3.84
CA LEU A 134 -5.29 8.70 -2.56
C LEU A 134 -5.39 10.23 -2.56
N GLU A 135 -4.39 10.92 -3.11
CA GLU A 135 -4.43 12.39 -3.26
C GLU A 135 -5.65 12.83 -4.06
N GLY A 136 -5.98 12.10 -5.14
CA GLY A 136 -7.16 12.36 -5.95
C GLY A 136 -8.47 12.18 -5.18
N GLU A 137 -8.63 11.03 -4.52
CA GLU A 137 -9.83 10.74 -3.71
C GLU A 137 -9.99 11.72 -2.54
N LEU A 138 -8.89 12.16 -1.92
CA LEU A 138 -8.94 13.18 -0.88
C LEU A 138 -9.37 14.54 -1.43
N ALA A 139 -8.83 14.96 -2.58
CA ALA A 139 -9.21 16.22 -3.21
C ALA A 139 -10.69 16.25 -3.60
N ILE A 140 -11.17 15.20 -4.28
CA ILE A 140 -12.58 15.09 -4.64
C ILE A 140 -13.46 14.96 -3.40
N GLY A 141 -13.06 14.14 -2.41
CA GLY A 141 -13.79 14.01 -1.15
C GLY A 141 -13.99 15.35 -0.44
N GLN A 142 -12.97 16.20 -0.40
CA GLN A 142 -13.04 17.54 0.21
C GLN A 142 -14.05 18.46 -0.48
N GLU A 143 -14.12 18.42 -1.81
CA GLU A 143 -15.08 19.20 -2.59
C GLU A 143 -16.50 18.65 -2.43
N LEU A 144 -16.67 17.31 -2.47
CA LEU A 144 -17.96 16.69 -2.26
C LEU A 144 -18.52 16.96 -0.86
N ASP A 145 -17.67 16.96 0.17
CA ASP A 145 -18.08 17.27 1.55
C ASP A 145 -18.68 18.68 1.69
N GLN A 146 -18.32 19.64 0.81
CA GLN A 146 -18.95 20.96 0.80
C GLN A 146 -20.44 20.88 0.46
N LEU A 147 -20.86 19.92 -0.36
CA LEU A 147 -22.27 19.71 -0.71
C LEU A 147 -23.11 19.31 0.51
N MET A 148 -22.50 18.84 1.59
CA MET A 148 -23.22 18.56 2.84
C MET A 148 -23.81 19.84 3.45
N LEU A 149 -23.21 21.01 3.20
CA LEU A 149 -23.77 22.32 3.60
C LEU A 149 -25.05 22.65 2.84
N GLU A 150 -25.22 22.09 1.64
CA GLU A 150 -26.40 22.25 0.79
C GLU A 150 -27.49 21.20 1.06
N GLY A 151 -27.28 20.35 2.07
CA GLY A 151 -28.23 19.32 2.49
C GLY A 151 -28.01 17.96 1.81
N CYS A 152 -26.91 17.77 1.09
CA CYS A 152 -26.52 16.45 0.59
C CYS A 152 -25.96 15.57 1.73
N ARG A 153 -25.96 14.26 1.49
CA ARG A 153 -25.21 13.28 2.29
C ARG A 153 -24.12 12.68 1.42
N VAL A 154 -22.90 12.67 1.94
CA VAL A 154 -21.74 12.12 1.25
C VAL A 154 -21.22 10.94 2.04
N PHE A 155 -20.93 9.86 1.33
CA PHE A 155 -20.31 8.66 1.87
C PHE A 155 -19.09 8.33 1.02
N HIS A 156 -18.04 7.83 1.64
CA HIS A 156 -16.82 7.46 0.92
C HIS A 156 -16.47 6.00 1.13
N ASP A 157 -15.75 5.45 0.16
CA ASP A 157 -15.13 4.14 0.20
C ASP A 157 -16.14 3.02 0.55
N ILE A 158 -17.28 3.02 -0.14
CA ILE A 158 -18.35 2.04 0.07
C ILE A 158 -17.92 0.70 -0.51
N LEU A 159 -17.74 -0.30 0.34
CA LEU A 159 -17.42 -1.65 -0.12
C LEU A 159 -18.60 -2.29 -0.85
N PHE A 160 -18.27 -3.01 -1.92
CA PHE A 160 -19.17 -3.90 -2.62
C PHE A 160 -18.42 -5.18 -3.07
N PRO A 161 -19.11 -6.24 -3.53
CA PRO A 161 -18.47 -7.54 -3.81
C PRO A 161 -17.29 -7.51 -4.80
N TYR A 162 -17.20 -6.47 -5.63
CA TYR A 162 -16.17 -6.36 -6.67
C TYR A 162 -15.14 -5.26 -6.40
N GLY A 163 -15.19 -4.58 -5.24
CA GLY A 163 -14.26 -3.52 -4.89
C GLY A 163 -14.85 -2.50 -3.92
N ASN A 164 -14.57 -1.23 -4.17
CA ASN A 164 -15.12 -0.07 -3.46
C ASN A 164 -15.65 0.95 -4.46
N ILE A 165 -16.73 1.65 -4.09
CA ILE A 165 -17.17 2.88 -4.75
C ILE A 165 -16.49 4.03 -4.02
N ASP A 166 -15.71 4.85 -4.74
CA ASP A 166 -14.87 5.87 -4.14
C ASP A 166 -15.72 6.85 -3.32
N HIS A 167 -16.78 7.40 -3.91
CA HIS A 167 -17.76 8.24 -3.19
C HIS A 167 -19.21 8.01 -3.65
N VAL A 168 -20.15 8.26 -2.75
CA VAL A 168 -21.59 8.26 -3.01
C VAL A 168 -22.17 9.57 -2.49
N VAL A 169 -22.90 10.28 -3.35
CA VAL A 169 -23.62 11.50 -2.99
C VAL A 169 -25.12 11.22 -3.06
N VAL A 170 -25.82 11.47 -1.97
CA VAL A 170 -27.28 11.43 -1.90
C VAL A 170 -27.77 12.87 -1.76
N SER A 171 -28.60 13.30 -2.70
CA SER A 171 -29.14 14.65 -2.75
C SER A 171 -30.64 14.62 -3.02
N ARG A 172 -31.27 15.78 -3.07
CA ARG A 172 -32.70 15.88 -3.48
C ARG A 172 -32.93 15.53 -4.95
N SER A 173 -31.92 15.67 -5.82
CA SER A 173 -32.03 15.36 -7.24
C SER A 173 -31.79 13.89 -7.56
N GLY A 174 -31.15 13.14 -6.64
CA GLY A 174 -30.87 11.72 -6.86
C GLY A 174 -29.68 11.21 -6.07
N VAL A 175 -29.27 9.99 -6.42
CA VAL A 175 -28.10 9.30 -5.87
C VAL A 175 -27.03 9.22 -6.96
N PHE A 176 -25.78 9.50 -6.61
CA PHE A 176 -24.67 9.52 -7.54
C PHE A 176 -23.52 8.69 -7.01
N THR A 177 -22.98 7.79 -7.83
CA THR A 177 -21.68 7.14 -7.59
C THR A 177 -20.60 7.99 -8.25
N VAL A 178 -19.62 8.46 -7.49
CA VAL A 178 -18.51 9.25 -8.01
C VAL A 178 -17.24 8.39 -7.96
N ASN A 179 -16.70 8.07 -9.13
CA ASN A 179 -15.40 7.42 -9.26
C ASN A 179 -14.33 8.47 -9.52
N THR A 180 -13.22 8.39 -8.81
CA THR A 180 -12.14 9.38 -8.88
C THR A 180 -10.95 8.82 -9.64
N LYS A 181 -10.47 9.58 -10.63
CA LYS A 181 -9.28 9.22 -11.41
C LYS A 181 -8.32 10.39 -11.51
N MET A 182 -7.22 10.28 -10.75
CA MET A 182 -6.14 11.25 -10.78
C MET A 182 -5.00 10.78 -11.68
N ARG A 183 -4.43 11.74 -12.43
CA ARG A 183 -3.22 11.51 -13.23
C ARG A 183 -2.25 12.67 -13.08
N GLY A 184 -0.97 12.35 -12.92
CA GLY A 184 0.09 13.36 -12.90
C GLY A 184 0.24 14.06 -14.25
N LYS A 185 0.48 15.37 -14.23
CA LYS A 185 0.73 16.18 -15.43
C LYS A 185 2.11 15.87 -16.03
N PRO A 186 2.28 15.93 -17.37
CA PRO A 186 3.58 15.77 -18.00
C PRO A 186 4.56 16.87 -17.55
N LYS A 187 5.83 16.51 -17.33
CA LYS A 187 6.87 17.44 -16.83
C LYS A 187 7.37 18.43 -17.88
N LYS A 188 7.13 18.18 -19.17
CA LYS A 188 7.60 18.99 -20.32
C LYS A 188 6.54 18.99 -21.43
N GLY A 189 6.51 20.05 -22.24
CA GLY A 189 5.60 20.23 -23.38
C GLY A 189 4.66 21.44 -23.24
N GLU A 190 4.17 21.96 -24.36
CA GLU A 190 3.04 22.91 -24.39
C GLU A 190 1.74 22.11 -24.25
N GLY A 191 1.01 22.31 -23.15
CA GLY A 191 -0.15 21.48 -22.82
C GLY A 191 -0.47 21.48 -21.33
N LYS A 192 -0.55 22.67 -20.73
CA LYS A 192 -0.77 22.80 -19.28
C LYS A 192 -2.20 22.52 -18.82
N ALA A 193 -3.21 22.45 -19.70
CA ALA A 193 -4.58 22.50 -19.18
C ALA A 193 -5.74 22.03 -20.07
N GLU A 194 -5.57 21.43 -21.26
CA GLU A 194 -6.76 21.00 -22.01
C GLU A 194 -6.96 19.49 -21.94
N ILE A 195 -7.94 19.11 -21.13
CA ILE A 195 -8.50 17.76 -21.06
C ILE A 195 -9.75 17.80 -21.94
N VAL A 196 -9.76 17.02 -23.02
CA VAL A 196 -10.93 16.90 -23.89
C VAL A 196 -11.59 15.56 -23.66
N VAL A 197 -12.83 15.58 -23.19
CA VAL A 197 -13.66 14.38 -23.08
C VAL A 197 -14.36 14.14 -24.42
N ASP A 198 -13.98 13.05 -25.09
CA ASP A 198 -14.61 12.58 -26.32
C ASP A 198 -15.62 11.48 -25.96
N HIS A 199 -16.88 11.87 -25.87
CA HIS A 199 -17.99 10.95 -25.58
C HIS A 199 -18.32 10.01 -26.74
N GLU A 200 -17.95 10.32 -27.98
CA GLU A 200 -18.18 9.42 -29.12
C GLU A 200 -17.20 8.25 -29.10
N LYS A 201 -15.96 8.51 -28.63
CA LYS A 201 -14.89 7.51 -28.58
C LYS A 201 -14.70 6.89 -27.19
N ASP A 202 -15.47 7.32 -26.20
CA ASP A 202 -15.30 6.94 -24.80
C ASP A 202 -13.86 7.18 -24.30
N GLU A 203 -13.29 8.33 -24.62
CA GLU A 203 -11.89 8.65 -24.33
C GLU A 203 -11.71 10.05 -23.72
N ILE A 204 -10.79 10.16 -22.77
CA ILE A 204 -10.27 11.42 -22.25
C ILE A 204 -8.92 11.65 -22.92
N ARG A 205 -8.81 12.74 -23.68
CA ARG A 205 -7.58 13.18 -24.33
C ARG A 205 -6.84 14.15 -23.42
N PHE A 206 -5.65 13.74 -23.01
CA PHE A 206 -4.63 14.59 -22.43
C PHE A 206 -3.68 15.06 -23.54
N PRO A 207 -2.90 16.13 -23.30
CA PRO A 207 -1.93 16.64 -24.28
C PRO A 207 -0.88 15.61 -24.73
N ASP A 208 -0.51 14.67 -23.86
CA ASP A 208 0.53 13.66 -24.08
C ASP A 208 -0.02 12.23 -24.25
N PHE A 209 -1.31 12.00 -24.01
CA PHE A 209 -1.87 10.65 -23.91
C PHE A 209 -3.39 10.61 -24.10
N LYS A 210 -3.93 9.47 -24.55
CA LYS A 210 -5.37 9.21 -24.59
C LYS A 210 -5.73 8.10 -23.62
N TRP A 211 -6.72 8.34 -22.77
CA TRP A 211 -7.18 7.39 -21.78
C TRP A 211 -8.62 6.97 -22.05
N ARG A 212 -8.90 5.68 -22.09
CA ARG A 212 -10.27 5.19 -22.27
C ARG A 212 -11.07 5.34 -20.97
N ILE A 213 -12.28 5.88 -21.06
CA ILE A 213 -13.21 6.01 -19.95
C ILE A 213 -13.65 4.59 -19.52
N PRO A 214 -13.56 4.25 -18.22
CA PRO A 214 -13.87 2.92 -17.71
C PRO A 214 -15.39 2.72 -17.56
N ASN A 215 -16.17 2.94 -18.62
CA ASN A 215 -17.65 2.91 -18.60
C ASN A 215 -18.22 1.63 -17.96
N LYS A 216 -17.61 0.47 -18.20
CA LYS A 216 -18.05 -0.80 -17.59
C LYS A 216 -17.93 -0.79 -16.07
N GLN A 217 -16.86 -0.22 -15.53
CA GLN A 217 -16.66 -0.12 -14.08
C GLN A 217 -17.69 0.83 -13.48
N LEU A 218 -17.81 2.03 -14.06
CA LEU A 218 -18.76 3.06 -13.61
C LEU A 218 -20.20 2.53 -13.57
N GLN A 219 -20.63 1.84 -14.64
CA GLN A 219 -21.95 1.22 -14.71
C GLN A 219 -22.14 0.05 -13.74
N THR A 220 -21.06 -0.69 -13.42
CA THR A 220 -21.13 -1.81 -12.46
C THR A 220 -21.31 -1.27 -11.04
N GLU A 221 -20.56 -0.23 -10.68
CA GLU A 221 -20.67 0.47 -9.40
C GLU A 221 -22.07 1.05 -9.21
N SER A 222 -22.55 1.80 -10.20
CA SER A 222 -23.86 2.44 -10.14
C SER A 222 -25.00 1.42 -10.10
N ARG A 223 -24.96 0.39 -10.97
CA ARG A 223 -25.99 -0.67 -10.99
C ARG A 223 -26.04 -1.44 -9.67
N TRP A 224 -24.89 -1.78 -9.10
CA TRP A 224 -24.86 -2.46 -7.81
C TRP A 224 -25.47 -1.59 -6.72
N LEU A 225 -25.12 -0.30 -6.68
CA LEU A 225 -25.68 0.61 -5.68
C LEU A 225 -27.20 0.78 -5.84
N SER A 226 -27.68 0.98 -7.07
CA SER A 226 -29.12 1.04 -7.38
C SER A 226 -29.87 -0.18 -6.86
N GLN A 227 -29.36 -1.38 -7.15
CA GLN A 227 -29.97 -2.64 -6.70
C GLN A 227 -29.93 -2.78 -5.18
N HIS A 228 -28.81 -2.43 -4.55
CA HIS A 228 -28.62 -2.54 -3.11
C HIS A 228 -29.58 -1.60 -2.35
N LEU A 229 -29.67 -0.34 -2.77
CA LEU A 229 -30.56 0.65 -2.18
C LEU A 229 -32.02 0.32 -2.44
N SER A 230 -32.37 -0.08 -3.67
CA SER A 230 -33.75 -0.43 -4.00
C SER A 230 -34.26 -1.61 -3.17
N ALA A 231 -33.42 -2.62 -2.97
CA ALA A 231 -33.75 -3.77 -2.13
C ALA A 231 -33.92 -3.40 -0.65
N ALA A 232 -33.12 -2.45 -0.15
CA ALA A 232 -33.18 -2.00 1.24
C ALA A 232 -34.39 -1.09 1.53
N MET A 233 -34.78 -0.25 0.56
CA MET A 233 -35.81 0.78 0.73
C MET A 233 -37.20 0.33 0.26
N GLY A 234 -37.29 -0.72 -0.57
CA GLY A 234 -38.57 -1.20 -1.11
C GLY A 234 -39.14 -0.33 -2.23
N GLU A 235 -38.34 0.58 -2.78
CA GLU A 235 -38.67 1.46 -3.90
C GLU A 235 -37.52 1.48 -4.92
N THR A 236 -37.81 1.83 -6.18
CA THR A 236 -36.77 1.89 -7.21
C THR A 236 -35.89 3.12 -7.00
N ILE A 237 -34.61 2.90 -6.72
CA ILE A 237 -33.57 3.92 -6.58
C ILE A 237 -32.57 3.75 -7.70
N GLU A 238 -32.40 4.79 -8.50
CA GLU A 238 -31.39 4.85 -9.55
C GLU A 238 -30.20 5.69 -9.09
N ALA A 239 -29.02 5.07 -9.08
CA ALA A 239 -27.75 5.73 -8.88
C ALA A 239 -27.11 6.04 -10.23
N GLU A 240 -26.73 7.31 -10.44
CA GLU A 240 -26.09 7.77 -11.66
C GLU A 240 -24.55 7.75 -11.52
N PRO A 241 -23.81 7.22 -12.53
CA PRO A 241 -22.36 7.21 -12.51
C PRO A 241 -21.75 8.55 -12.91
N ILE A 242 -20.82 9.04 -12.10
CA ILE A 242 -20.00 10.23 -12.36
C ILE A 242 -18.53 9.83 -12.32
N LEU A 243 -17.76 10.31 -13.30
CA LEU A 243 -16.31 10.23 -13.30
C LEU A 243 -15.73 11.60 -12.94
N ALA A 244 -15.00 11.68 -11.85
CA ALA A 244 -14.34 12.89 -11.37
C ALA A 244 -12.83 12.88 -11.73
N LEU A 245 -12.36 13.99 -12.29
CA LEU A 245 -10.97 14.22 -12.66
C LEU A 245 -10.47 15.50 -11.94
N PRO A 246 -9.71 15.37 -10.83
CA PRO A 246 -9.12 16.51 -10.15
C PRO A 246 -7.95 17.15 -10.94
#